data_AF-A0A258D413-F1
#
_entry.id   AF-A0A258D413-F1
#
_cell.length_a   1.000
_cell.length_b   1.000
_cell.length_c   1.000
_cell.angle_alpha   90.00
_cell.angle_beta   90.00
_cell.angle_gamma   90.00
#
_symmetry.space_group_name_H-M   'P 1'
#
loop_
_entity.id
_entity.type
_entity.pdbx_description
1 polymer ?
#
loop_
_entity_poly.entity_id
_entity_poly.type
_entity_poly.pdbx_seq_one_letter_code
_entity_poly.pdbx_strand_id
1 'polypeptide(L)'
;MTTTAIISLAIVAVFILMIIWLSRGERPAEPAQQEPWRPPETRPFPPHRNAVLPAPGERDVDIEYADADGVVTNRRVTIREASFEGSALYIRGFCHARGAERTFRADRILRLFLAKTGAPADPEIYCAALVPPERRPDPEHDAVMSRCRGALLPLIWIARADRDISSDETEILLGFIAARLQMGRASLASQRWDRQRAAIWIHDARPTLADSLGALARISPTGREGQLIRQTAEALAQSGGPAGAKRREQLFRN
;
A
#
# COMPACT_ATOMS: atom_id res chain seq x y z
N MET A 1 11.89 -61.24 38.95
CA MET A 1 11.88 -60.73 37.56
C MET A 1 10.47 -60.83 37.00
N THR A 2 9.55 -59.90 37.30
CA THR A 2 8.18 -59.95 36.71
C THR A 2 7.43 -58.61 36.68
N THR A 3 7.92 -57.53 37.28
CA THR A 3 7.20 -56.24 37.33
C THR A 3 7.57 -55.25 36.22
N THR A 4 8.80 -55.28 35.72
CA THR A 4 9.24 -54.35 34.65
C THR A 4 8.67 -54.68 33.27
N ALA A 5 8.41 -55.96 32.97
CA ALA A 5 7.88 -56.37 31.67
C ALA A 5 6.40 -55.97 31.45
N ILE A 6 5.61 -55.89 32.53
CA ILE A 6 4.18 -55.57 32.44
C ILE A 6 3.96 -54.08 32.13
N ILE A 7 4.82 -53.20 32.68
CA ILE A 7 4.74 -51.75 32.46
C ILE A 7 5.09 -51.40 31.00
N SER A 8 6.09 -52.07 30.41
CA SER A 8 6.46 -51.84 29.01
C SER A 8 5.35 -52.22 28.03
N LEU A 9 4.59 -53.29 28.30
CA LEU A 9 3.50 -53.72 27.42
C LEU A 9 2.31 -52.74 27.46
N ALA A 10 2.00 -52.18 28.63
CA ALA A 10 0.92 -51.21 28.80
C ALA A 10 1.20 -49.89 28.06
N ILE A 11 2.45 -49.40 28.11
CA ILE A 11 2.84 -48.16 27.41
C ILE A 11 2.72 -48.33 25.89
N VAL A 12 3.16 -49.47 25.35
CA VAL A 12 3.04 -49.76 23.91
C VAL A 12 1.57 -49.84 23.48
N ALA A 13 0.70 -50.47 24.28
CA ALA A 13 -0.72 -50.54 23.98
C ALA A 13 -1.40 -49.16 23.95
N VAL A 14 -1.06 -48.27 24.89
CA VAL A 14 -1.58 -46.90 24.91
C VAL A 14 -1.08 -46.10 23.70
N PHE A 15 0.18 -46.26 23.33
CA PHE A 15 0.76 -45.58 22.16
C PHE A 15 0.09 -46.04 20.85
N ILE A 16 -0.17 -47.34 20.71
CA ILE A 16 -0.87 -47.90 19.54
C ILE A 16 -2.32 -47.39 19.49
N LEU A 17 -3.04 -47.37 20.61
CA LEU A 17 -4.40 -46.83 20.66
C LEU A 17 -4.45 -45.33 20.34
N MET A 18 -3.46 -44.56 20.79
CA MET A 18 -3.36 -43.13 20.47
C MET A 18 -3.11 -42.90 18.97
N ILE A 19 -2.26 -43.71 18.33
CA ILE A 19 -2.03 -43.65 16.88
C ILE A 19 -3.30 -44.03 16.11
N ILE A 20 -4.03 -45.06 16.54
CA ILE A 20 -5.30 -45.46 15.93
C ILE A 20 -6.34 -44.34 16.08
N TRP A 21 -6.41 -43.68 17.24
CA TRP A 21 -7.32 -42.56 17.48
C TRP A 21 -6.96 -41.33 16.62
N LEU A 22 -5.67 -40.99 16.50
CA LEU A 22 -5.17 -39.93 15.59
C LEU A 22 -5.46 -40.25 14.12
N SER A 23 -5.44 -41.52 13.72
CA SER A 23 -5.74 -41.94 12.35
C SER A 23 -7.24 -41.94 12.00
N ARG A 24 -8.11 -41.87 13.01
CA ARG A 24 -9.58 -41.83 12.86
C ARG A 24 -10.15 -40.43 12.80
N GLY A 25 -9.31 -39.39 12.71
CA GLY A 25 -9.77 -38.06 12.37
C GLY A 25 -10.64 -38.11 11.12
N GLU A 26 -11.93 -37.82 11.28
CA GLU A 26 -12.89 -37.73 10.18
C GLU A 26 -12.26 -36.86 9.10
N ARG A 27 -12.05 -37.43 7.90
CA ARG A 27 -11.58 -36.63 6.78
C ARG A 27 -12.61 -35.51 6.61
N PRO A 28 -12.23 -34.22 6.70
CA PRO A 28 -13.17 -33.15 6.44
C PRO A 28 -13.82 -33.44 5.09
N ALA A 29 -15.15 -33.38 5.05
CA ALA A 29 -15.92 -33.69 3.86
C ALA A 29 -15.23 -33.04 2.66
N GLU A 30 -14.87 -33.86 1.68
CA GLU A 30 -14.26 -33.40 0.45
C GLU A 30 -15.16 -32.28 -0.09
N PRO A 31 -14.65 -31.04 -0.23
CA PRO A 31 -15.47 -29.93 -0.65
C PRO A 31 -16.11 -30.35 -1.97
N ALA A 32 -17.44 -30.27 -2.03
CA ALA A 32 -18.20 -30.63 -3.22
C ALA A 32 -17.49 -30.06 -4.45
N GLN A 33 -17.14 -30.93 -5.40
CA GLN A 33 -16.44 -30.54 -6.62
C GLN A 33 -17.24 -29.40 -7.25
N GLN A 34 -16.73 -28.18 -7.10
CA GLN A 34 -17.32 -27.01 -7.74
C GLN A 34 -17.20 -27.26 -9.23
N GLU A 35 -18.32 -27.20 -9.94
CA GLU A 35 -18.28 -27.30 -11.39
C GLU A 35 -17.21 -26.33 -11.91
N PRO A 36 -16.30 -26.77 -12.80
CA PRO A 36 -15.29 -25.90 -13.36
C PRO A 36 -15.98 -24.66 -13.92
N TRP A 37 -15.62 -23.50 -13.38
CA TRP A 37 -16.23 -22.23 -13.72
C TRP A 37 -16.25 -22.09 -15.24
N ARG A 38 -17.46 -22.06 -15.81
CA ARG A 38 -17.65 -21.61 -17.18
C ARG A 38 -17.77 -20.09 -17.09
N PRO A 39 -16.96 -19.32 -17.85
CA PRO A 39 -17.20 -17.90 -17.99
C PRO A 39 -18.67 -17.71 -18.37
N PRO A 40 -19.43 -16.86 -17.66
CA PRO A 40 -20.74 -16.48 -18.17
C PRO A 40 -20.51 -15.98 -19.60
N GLU A 41 -21.27 -16.54 -20.55
CA GLU A 41 -21.23 -16.10 -21.95
C GLU A 41 -21.10 -14.58 -21.96
N THR A 42 -20.02 -14.09 -22.54
CA THR A 42 -19.70 -12.66 -22.59
C THR A 42 -20.80 -11.96 -23.38
N ARG A 43 -21.91 -11.64 -22.71
CA ARG A 43 -22.88 -10.71 -23.27
C ARG A 43 -22.10 -9.42 -23.48
N PRO A 44 -22.05 -8.89 -24.71
CA PRO A 44 -21.41 -7.60 -24.95
C PRO A 44 -22.02 -6.61 -23.95
N PHE A 45 -21.16 -6.03 -23.12
CA PHE A 45 -21.61 -5.02 -22.16
C PHE A 45 -22.28 -3.90 -22.94
N PRO A 46 -23.52 -3.50 -22.58
CA PRO A 46 -24.07 -2.30 -23.17
C PRO A 46 -23.11 -1.15 -22.85
N PRO A 47 -22.68 -0.35 -23.83
CA PRO A 47 -21.75 0.74 -23.59
C PRO A 47 -22.32 1.63 -22.49
N HIS A 48 -21.49 1.91 -21.48
CA HIS A 48 -21.78 2.67 -20.25
C HIS A 48 -22.35 4.05 -20.57
N ARG A 49 -23.62 4.14 -20.96
CA ARG A 49 -24.17 5.40 -21.47
C ARG A 49 -24.51 6.39 -20.38
N ASN A 50 -24.56 5.98 -19.11
CA ASN A 50 -24.76 6.87 -17.96
C ASN A 50 -24.01 6.32 -16.74
N ALA A 51 -22.72 6.66 -16.58
CA ALA A 51 -22.02 6.37 -15.34
C ALA A 51 -22.61 7.24 -14.22
N VAL A 52 -23.27 6.61 -13.24
CA VAL A 52 -23.79 7.31 -12.06
C VAL A 52 -22.61 7.60 -11.12
N LEU A 53 -22.36 8.87 -10.83
CA LEU A 53 -21.39 9.26 -9.81
C LEU A 53 -21.97 9.06 -8.40
N PRO A 54 -21.13 8.75 -7.40
CA PRO A 54 -21.58 8.62 -6.02
C PRO A 54 -22.21 9.92 -5.53
N ALA A 55 -23.45 9.84 -5.05
CA ALA A 55 -24.02 10.92 -4.25
C ALA A 55 -23.23 11.05 -2.93
N PRO A 56 -23.12 12.25 -2.34
CA PRO A 56 -22.47 12.41 -1.05
C PRO A 56 -23.06 11.46 0.00
N GLY A 57 -22.21 10.62 0.59
CA GLY A 57 -22.61 9.67 1.64
C GLY A 57 -23.16 8.32 1.15
N GLU A 58 -23.41 8.14 -0.15
CA GLU A 58 -23.79 6.83 -0.69
C GLU A 58 -22.53 5.96 -0.85
N ARG A 59 -22.38 4.99 0.06
CA ARG A 59 -21.18 4.13 0.17
C ARG A 59 -21.50 2.64 0.15
N ASP A 60 -22.77 2.27 0.21
CA ASP A 60 -23.22 0.88 0.17
C ASP A 60 -23.44 0.46 -1.28
N VAL A 61 -22.73 -0.58 -1.69
CA VAL A 61 -22.77 -1.11 -3.05
C VAL A 61 -22.94 -2.62 -3.05
N ASP A 62 -23.58 -3.13 -4.10
CA ASP A 62 -23.54 -4.54 -4.47
C ASP A 62 -22.58 -4.72 -5.63
N ILE A 63 -21.61 -5.62 -5.46
CA ILE A 63 -20.58 -5.90 -6.45
C ILE A 63 -20.60 -7.36 -6.89
N GLU A 64 -20.42 -7.58 -8.19
CA GLU A 64 -20.01 -8.86 -8.77
C GLU A 64 -18.48 -8.83 -8.88
N TYR A 65 -17.77 -9.63 -8.08
CA TYR A 65 -16.32 -9.54 -7.91
C TYR A 65 -15.63 -10.86 -8.27
N ALA A 66 -14.66 -10.79 -9.17
CA ALA A 66 -13.76 -11.90 -9.50
C ALA A 66 -12.51 -11.83 -8.62
N ASP A 67 -12.20 -12.89 -7.87
CA ASP A 67 -10.96 -12.91 -7.09
C ASP A 67 -9.72 -13.25 -7.93
N ALA A 68 -8.58 -13.52 -7.26
CA ALA A 68 -7.33 -13.83 -7.94
C ALA A 68 -7.37 -15.15 -8.72
N ASP A 69 -8.24 -16.07 -8.30
CA ASP A 69 -8.42 -17.39 -8.90
C ASP A 69 -9.54 -17.37 -9.97
N GLY A 70 -10.12 -16.19 -10.23
CA GLY A 70 -11.21 -16.00 -11.18
C GLY A 70 -12.59 -16.38 -10.62
N VAL A 71 -12.69 -16.73 -9.33
CA VAL A 71 -13.96 -17.11 -8.72
C VAL A 71 -14.82 -15.86 -8.55
N VAL A 72 -15.96 -15.85 -9.24
CA VAL A 72 -16.91 -14.74 -9.21
C VAL A 72 -17.85 -14.89 -8.02
N THR A 73 -18.00 -13.83 -7.24
CA THR A 73 -18.87 -13.77 -6.06
C THR A 73 -19.67 -12.48 -6.04
N ASN A 74 -20.93 -12.55 -5.61
CA ASN A 74 -21.74 -11.37 -5.34
C ASN A 74 -21.57 -10.93 -3.88
N ARG A 75 -21.30 -9.65 -3.64
CA ARG A 75 -21.03 -9.13 -2.30
C ARG A 75 -21.67 -7.77 -2.08
N ARG A 76 -22.30 -7.59 -0.92
CA ARG A 76 -22.64 -6.27 -0.40
C ARG A 76 -21.47 -5.70 0.38
N VAL A 77 -21.06 -4.48 0.05
CA VAL A 77 -19.89 -3.80 0.62
C VAL A 77 -20.23 -2.36 0.98
N THR A 78 -19.87 -1.95 2.21
CA THR A 78 -19.87 -0.54 2.61
C THR A 78 -18.46 0.01 2.40
N ILE A 79 -18.26 0.84 1.39
CA ILE A 79 -16.95 1.42 1.05
C ILE A 79 -16.56 2.46 2.10
N ARG A 80 -15.38 2.29 2.70
CA ARG A 80 -14.81 3.23 3.66
C ARG A 80 -13.82 4.17 2.99
N GLU A 81 -12.98 3.63 2.13
CA GLU A 81 -11.87 4.36 1.51
C GLU A 81 -11.61 3.83 0.10
N ALA A 82 -11.20 4.71 -0.80
CA ALA A 82 -10.65 4.36 -2.09
C ALA A 82 -9.26 4.98 -2.22
N SER A 83 -8.31 4.24 -2.76
CA SER A 83 -6.93 4.71 -2.95
C SER A 83 -6.30 4.02 -4.16
N PHE A 84 -5.32 4.69 -4.75
CA PHE A 84 -4.46 4.08 -5.75
C PHE A 84 -3.22 3.50 -5.07
N GLU A 85 -2.85 2.28 -5.45
CA GLU A 85 -1.57 1.67 -5.11
C GLU A 85 -0.86 1.31 -6.42
N GLY A 86 0.16 2.10 -6.77
CA GLY A 86 0.71 2.10 -8.12
C GLY A 86 -0.33 2.59 -9.14
N SER A 87 -0.57 1.79 -10.18
CA SER A 87 -1.60 2.07 -11.19
C SER A 87 -2.96 1.45 -10.87
N ALA A 88 -3.05 0.60 -9.83
CA ALA A 88 -4.27 -0.12 -9.51
C ALA A 88 -5.11 0.65 -8.48
N LEU A 89 -6.40 0.71 -8.72
CA LEU A 89 -7.38 1.31 -7.82
C LEU A 89 -7.93 0.25 -6.87
N TYR A 90 -7.85 0.53 -5.57
CA TYR A 90 -8.36 -0.32 -4.50
C TYR A 90 -9.45 0.40 -3.72
N ILE A 91 -10.44 -0.38 -3.27
CA ILE A 91 -11.42 0.05 -2.28
C ILE A 91 -11.27 -0.80 -1.02
N ARG A 92 -11.23 -0.14 0.14
CA ARG A 92 -11.34 -0.79 1.45
C ARG A 92 -12.74 -0.57 1.98
N GLY A 93 -13.38 -1.65 2.41
CA GLY A 93 -14.76 -1.60 2.87
C GLY A 93 -15.16 -2.77 3.76
N PHE A 94 -16.30 -2.62 4.43
CA PHE A 94 -16.88 -3.70 5.22
C PHE A 94 -17.66 -4.65 4.32
N CYS A 95 -17.23 -5.91 4.25
CA CYS A 95 -17.89 -6.95 3.46
C CYS A 95 -18.94 -7.66 4.29
N HIS A 96 -20.22 -7.41 4.01
CA HIS A 96 -21.34 -7.92 4.82
C HIS A 96 -21.45 -9.45 4.78
N ALA A 97 -21.14 -10.07 3.64
CA ALA A 97 -21.14 -11.54 3.50
C ALA A 97 -20.08 -12.23 4.36
N ARG A 98 -19.01 -11.52 4.76
CA ARG A 98 -17.92 -12.06 5.59
C ARG A 98 -17.87 -11.45 6.99
N GLY A 99 -18.70 -10.45 7.28
CA GLY A 99 -18.70 -9.72 8.56
C GLY A 99 -17.37 -9.05 8.91
N ALA A 100 -16.56 -8.65 7.93
CA ALA A 100 -15.20 -8.15 8.16
C ALA A 100 -14.76 -7.10 7.12
N GLU A 101 -13.76 -6.26 7.49
CA GLU A 101 -13.09 -5.37 6.54
C GLU A 101 -12.29 -6.16 5.51
N ARG A 102 -12.39 -5.75 4.23
CA ARG A 102 -11.63 -6.32 3.12
C ARG A 102 -11.27 -5.23 2.11
N THR A 103 -10.20 -5.51 1.36
CA THR A 103 -9.78 -4.69 0.24
C THR A 103 -10.14 -5.39 -1.07
N PHE A 104 -10.70 -4.64 -2.01
CA PHE A 104 -11.07 -5.10 -3.34
C PHE A 104 -10.36 -4.26 -4.38
N ARG A 105 -9.88 -4.88 -5.46
CA ARG A 105 -9.37 -4.15 -6.62
C ARG A 105 -10.53 -3.77 -7.54
N ALA A 106 -10.59 -2.51 -7.96
CA ALA A 106 -11.69 -2.00 -8.78
C ALA A 106 -11.75 -2.67 -10.17
N ASP A 107 -10.60 -2.97 -10.78
CA ASP A 107 -10.49 -3.67 -12.07
C ASP A 107 -11.04 -5.11 -12.06
N ARG A 108 -11.26 -5.67 -10.86
CA ARG A 108 -11.84 -7.00 -10.65
C ARG A 108 -13.32 -6.97 -10.28
N ILE A 109 -13.90 -5.78 -10.15
CA ILE A 109 -15.34 -5.61 -9.97
C ILE A 109 -15.97 -5.66 -11.36
N LEU A 110 -16.63 -6.76 -11.68
CA LEU A 110 -17.29 -6.98 -12.97
C LEU A 110 -18.55 -6.12 -13.12
N ARG A 111 -19.27 -5.92 -12.01
CA ARG A 111 -20.47 -5.07 -11.94
C ARG A 111 -20.56 -4.40 -10.59
N LEU A 112 -21.06 -3.16 -10.57
CA LEU A 112 -21.34 -2.41 -9.36
C LEU A 112 -22.75 -1.81 -9.47
N PHE A 113 -23.54 -1.99 -8.41
CA PHE A 113 -24.86 -1.40 -8.26
C PHE A 113 -24.93 -0.65 -6.93
N LEU A 114 -25.58 0.51 -6.93
CA LEU A 114 -25.84 1.26 -5.71
C LEU A 114 -26.86 0.51 -4.86
N ALA A 115 -26.53 0.16 -3.61
CA ALA A 115 -27.37 -0.74 -2.81
C ALA A 115 -28.77 -0.15 -2.52
N LYS A 116 -28.88 1.19 -2.48
CA LYS A 116 -30.14 1.88 -2.19
C LYS A 116 -31.09 1.94 -3.39
N THR A 117 -30.55 2.21 -4.59
CA THR A 117 -31.35 2.47 -5.79
C THR A 117 -31.36 1.31 -6.78
N GLY A 118 -30.42 0.37 -6.64
CA GLY A 118 -30.15 -0.67 -7.64
C GLY A 118 -29.56 -0.13 -8.94
N ALA A 119 -29.24 1.17 -9.03
CA ALA A 119 -28.72 1.77 -10.24
C ALA A 119 -27.31 1.23 -10.55
N PRO A 120 -27.02 0.81 -11.79
CA PRO A 120 -25.68 0.39 -12.18
C PRO A 120 -24.73 1.59 -12.19
N ALA A 121 -23.49 1.38 -11.77
CA ALA A 121 -22.41 2.33 -11.95
C ALA A 121 -21.19 1.63 -12.57
N ASP A 122 -20.37 2.42 -13.27
CA ASP A 122 -19.07 1.95 -13.73
C ASP A 122 -18.13 1.82 -12.51
N PRO A 123 -17.56 0.62 -12.24
CA PRO A 123 -16.79 0.40 -11.02
C PRO A 123 -15.56 1.29 -10.91
N GLU A 124 -14.82 1.50 -11.99
CA GLU A 124 -13.58 2.30 -11.97
C GLU A 124 -13.89 3.78 -11.79
N ILE A 125 -14.84 4.32 -12.56
CA ILE A 125 -15.26 5.73 -12.45
C ILE A 125 -15.84 6.00 -11.06
N TYR A 126 -16.74 5.14 -10.59
CA TYR A 126 -17.37 5.30 -9.28
C TYR A 126 -16.32 5.27 -8.16
N CYS A 127 -15.42 4.28 -8.14
CA CYS A 127 -14.40 4.16 -7.11
C CYS A 127 -13.35 5.28 -7.21
N ALA A 128 -12.96 5.72 -8.41
CA ALA A 128 -12.01 6.80 -8.60
C ALA A 128 -12.56 8.15 -8.12
N ALA A 129 -13.87 8.37 -8.27
CA ALA A 129 -14.54 9.56 -7.73
C ALA A 129 -14.49 9.62 -6.20
N LEU A 130 -14.37 8.47 -5.53
CA LEU A 130 -14.22 8.39 -4.07
C LEU A 130 -12.80 8.68 -3.57
N VAL A 131 -11.80 8.69 -4.46
CA VAL A 131 -10.42 9.01 -4.10
C VAL A 131 -10.29 10.52 -3.91
N PRO A 132 -9.81 10.99 -2.74
CA PRO A 132 -9.54 12.40 -2.51
C PRO A 132 -8.62 12.96 -3.61
N PRO A 133 -8.87 14.17 -4.15
CA PRO A 133 -8.08 14.73 -5.25
C PRO A 133 -6.56 14.66 -5.02
N GLU A 134 -6.11 14.91 -3.80
CA GLU A 134 -4.72 14.86 -3.36
C GLU A 134 -4.10 13.45 -3.38
N ARG A 135 -4.90 12.39 -3.50
CA ARG A 135 -4.42 10.99 -3.57
C ARG A 135 -4.58 10.37 -4.96
N ARG A 136 -5.11 11.10 -5.94
CA ARG A 136 -5.25 10.62 -7.32
C ARG A 136 -3.88 10.60 -8.00
N PRO A 137 -3.58 9.66 -8.90
CA PRO A 137 -2.35 9.66 -9.67
C PRO A 137 -2.17 10.99 -10.40
N ASP A 138 -0.96 11.54 -10.36
CA ASP A 138 -0.58 12.72 -11.14
C ASP A 138 0.75 12.38 -11.78
N PRO A 139 0.75 11.96 -13.06
CA PRO A 139 1.96 11.51 -13.74
C PRO A 139 3.11 12.52 -13.70
N GLU A 140 2.82 13.82 -13.68
CA GLU A 140 3.87 14.86 -13.61
C GLU A 140 4.48 14.90 -12.20
N HIS A 141 3.64 14.93 -11.17
CA HIS A 141 4.10 14.84 -9.78
C HIS A 141 4.87 13.54 -9.51
N ASP A 142 4.33 12.40 -9.96
CA ASP A 142 4.92 11.08 -9.74
C ASP A 142 6.30 10.96 -10.44
N ALA A 143 6.44 11.55 -11.63
CA ALA A 143 7.73 11.63 -12.32
C ALA A 143 8.75 12.50 -11.57
N VAL A 144 8.33 13.64 -11.03
CA VAL A 144 9.17 14.50 -10.17
C VAL A 144 9.62 13.74 -8.92
N MET A 145 8.67 13.12 -8.20
CA MET A 145 8.95 12.40 -6.96
C MET A 145 9.86 11.20 -7.20
N SER A 146 9.64 10.43 -8.27
CA SER A 146 10.50 9.30 -8.64
C SER A 146 11.96 9.71 -8.82
N ARG A 147 12.22 10.85 -9.48
CA ARG A 147 13.58 11.38 -9.66
C ARG A 147 14.21 11.94 -8.39
N CYS A 148 13.40 12.51 -7.50
CA CYS A 148 13.88 13.06 -6.23
C CYS A 148 14.10 11.97 -5.18
N ARG A 149 13.38 10.83 -5.30
CA ARG A 149 13.33 9.77 -4.30
C ARG A 149 14.70 9.31 -3.85
N GLY A 150 15.61 9.03 -4.78
CA GLY A 150 16.96 8.55 -4.46
C GLY A 150 17.67 9.46 -3.46
N ALA A 151 17.68 10.77 -3.69
CA ALA A 151 18.33 11.71 -2.80
C ALA A 151 17.48 12.13 -1.59
N LEU A 152 16.15 12.02 -1.67
CA LEU A 152 15.27 12.33 -0.55
C LEU A 152 15.31 11.27 0.56
N LEU A 153 15.49 10.00 0.24
CA LEU A 153 15.53 8.93 1.26
C LEU A 153 16.55 9.18 2.38
N PRO A 154 17.85 9.47 2.11
CA PRO A 154 18.80 9.80 3.17
C PRO A 154 18.42 11.07 3.94
N LEU A 155 17.90 12.10 3.28
CA LEU A 155 17.48 13.34 3.93
C LEU A 155 16.28 13.14 4.86
N ILE A 156 15.28 12.37 4.44
CA ILE A 156 14.13 11.99 5.27
C ILE A 156 14.58 11.14 6.46
N TRP A 157 15.49 10.20 6.23
CA TRP A 157 16.03 9.39 7.32
C TRP A 157 16.77 10.25 8.37
N ILE A 158 17.52 11.28 7.94
CA ILE A 158 18.14 12.29 8.82
C ILE A 158 17.08 13.09 9.59
N ALA A 159 16.07 13.61 8.90
CA ALA A 159 14.99 14.40 9.53
C ALA A 159 14.23 13.57 10.58
N ARG A 160 14.00 12.28 10.31
CA ARG A 160 13.31 11.36 11.23
C ARG A 160 14.14 10.89 12.42
N ALA A 161 15.37 11.39 12.61
CA ALA A 161 16.19 11.02 13.75
C ALA A 161 15.45 11.20 15.09
N ASP A 162 14.57 12.20 15.18
CA ASP A 162 13.75 12.50 16.37
C ASP A 162 12.35 11.89 16.35
N ARG A 163 12.11 10.87 15.51
CA ARG A 163 10.85 10.12 15.31
C ARG A 163 9.76 10.86 14.52
N ASP A 164 9.74 12.19 14.56
CA ASP A 164 8.84 13.04 13.78
C ASP A 164 9.63 14.02 12.91
N ILE A 165 8.96 14.54 11.87
CA ILE A 165 9.50 15.57 10.97
C ILE A 165 8.75 16.86 11.29
N SER A 166 9.45 17.93 11.63
CA SER A 166 8.81 19.22 11.92
C SER A 166 8.31 19.92 10.65
N SER A 167 7.48 20.97 10.80
CA SER A 167 7.07 21.80 9.65
C SER A 167 8.26 22.43 8.94
N ASP A 168 9.27 22.85 9.69
CA ASP A 168 10.46 23.52 9.16
C ASP A 168 11.34 22.53 8.38
N GLU A 169 11.50 21.31 8.90
CA GLU A 169 12.20 20.23 8.20
C GLU A 169 11.47 19.82 6.92
N THR A 170 10.13 19.76 6.95
CA THR A 170 9.30 19.53 5.76
C THR A 170 9.53 20.63 4.72
N GLU A 171 9.57 21.90 5.12
CA GLU A 171 9.85 23.01 4.21
C GLU A 171 11.26 22.94 3.60
N ILE A 172 12.26 22.54 4.38
CA ILE A 172 13.62 22.29 3.89
C ILE A 172 13.65 21.18 2.82
N LEU A 173 12.93 20.07 3.06
CA LEU A 173 12.83 18.95 2.12
C LEU A 173 12.06 19.32 0.84
N LEU A 174 11.01 20.14 0.94
CA LEU A 174 10.30 20.68 -0.21
C LEU A 174 11.19 21.65 -1.01
N GLY A 175 12.02 22.44 -0.32
CA GLY A 175 13.05 23.29 -0.93
C GLY A 175 14.08 22.49 -1.72
N PHE A 176 14.50 21.32 -1.19
CA PHE A 176 15.38 20.40 -1.90
C PHE A 176 14.77 19.91 -3.22
N ILE A 177 13.48 19.54 -3.23
CA ILE A 177 12.78 19.11 -4.46
C ILE A 177 12.85 20.21 -5.51
N ALA A 178 12.52 21.44 -5.14
CA ALA A 178 12.55 22.59 -6.06
C ALA A 178 13.98 22.84 -6.60
N ALA A 179 14.99 22.86 -5.72
CA ALA A 179 16.38 23.07 -6.11
C ALA A 179 16.89 21.97 -7.05
N ARG A 180 16.55 20.71 -6.77
CA ARG A 180 16.93 19.56 -7.61
C ARG A 180 16.32 19.64 -9.00
N LEU A 181 15.08 20.08 -9.14
CA LEU A 181 14.43 20.25 -10.45
C LEU A 181 15.13 21.32 -11.30
N GLN A 182 15.62 22.39 -10.68
CA GLN A 182 16.39 23.44 -11.37
C GLN A 182 17.75 22.95 -11.90
N MET A 183 18.31 21.89 -11.31
CA MET A 183 19.56 21.27 -11.78
C MET A 183 19.37 20.36 -13.00
N GLY A 184 18.13 19.96 -13.28
CA GLY A 184 17.78 19.11 -14.40
C GLY A 184 17.82 19.83 -15.75
N ARG A 185 17.40 19.14 -16.81
CA ARG A 185 17.15 19.78 -18.12
C ARG A 185 16.02 20.80 -18.00
N ALA A 186 16.00 21.82 -18.87
CA ALA A 186 14.98 22.88 -18.85
C ALA A 186 13.52 22.35 -18.84
N SER A 187 13.24 21.24 -19.53
CA SER A 187 11.92 20.59 -19.53
C SER A 187 11.49 20.03 -18.17
N LEU A 188 12.42 19.87 -17.23
CA LEU A 188 12.19 19.35 -15.88
C LEU A 188 11.94 20.48 -14.88
N ALA A 189 12.61 21.61 -15.06
CA ALA A 189 12.39 22.80 -14.24
C ALA A 189 10.96 23.35 -14.38
N SER A 190 10.29 23.05 -15.49
CA SER A 190 8.90 23.42 -15.76
C SER A 190 7.87 22.36 -15.36
N GLN A 191 8.27 21.18 -14.89
CA GLN A 191 7.31 20.14 -14.50
C GLN A 191 6.52 20.60 -13.28
N ARG A 192 5.19 20.52 -13.39
CA ARG A 192 4.32 20.81 -12.26
C ARG A 192 4.45 19.69 -11.23
N TRP A 193 4.50 20.07 -9.97
CA TRP A 193 4.40 19.13 -8.86
C TRP A 193 3.60 19.76 -7.73
N ASP A 194 2.83 18.93 -7.04
CA ASP A 194 2.04 19.33 -5.88
C ASP A 194 2.88 19.26 -4.59
N ARG A 195 3.05 20.42 -3.92
CA ARG A 195 3.78 20.54 -2.65
C ARG A 195 3.10 19.78 -1.51
N GLN A 196 1.77 19.82 -1.43
CA GLN A 196 1.01 19.15 -0.38
C GLN A 196 1.14 17.64 -0.51
N ARG A 197 1.06 17.09 -1.72
CA ARG A 197 1.33 15.66 -1.95
C ARG A 197 2.74 15.24 -1.59
N ALA A 198 3.73 16.05 -1.96
CA ALA A 198 5.12 15.77 -1.62
C ALA A 198 5.33 15.78 -0.10
N ALA A 199 4.71 16.72 0.62
CA ALA A 199 4.73 16.77 2.08
C ALA A 199 4.11 15.51 2.70
N ILE A 200 2.95 15.05 2.23
CA ILE A 200 2.33 13.79 2.67
C ILE A 200 3.31 12.62 2.45
N TRP A 201 3.89 12.51 1.25
CA TRP A 201 4.86 11.45 0.96
C TRP A 201 6.10 11.50 1.88
N ILE A 202 6.64 12.70 2.14
CA ILE A 202 7.76 12.91 3.08
C ILE A 202 7.39 12.41 4.48
N HIS A 203 6.20 12.76 4.96
CA HIS A 203 5.72 12.36 6.29
C HIS A 203 5.40 10.87 6.40
N ASP A 204 5.00 10.21 5.31
CA ASP A 204 4.68 8.77 5.28
C ASP A 204 5.91 7.90 5.01
N ALA A 205 6.95 8.45 4.39
CA ALA A 205 8.17 7.72 4.10
C ALA A 205 8.88 7.24 5.38
N ARG A 206 9.25 5.94 5.41
CA ARG A 206 9.99 5.30 6.51
C ARG A 206 11.25 4.61 5.98
N PRO A 207 12.19 5.35 5.36
CA PRO A 207 13.44 4.75 4.88
C PRO A 207 14.21 4.09 6.02
N THR A 208 14.79 2.93 5.76
CA THR A 208 15.80 2.32 6.65
C THR A 208 17.17 2.94 6.41
N LEU A 209 18.13 2.67 7.30
CA LEU A 209 19.53 3.05 7.05
C LEU A 209 20.06 2.40 5.77
N ALA A 210 19.71 1.14 5.51
CA ALA A 210 20.13 0.42 4.31
C ALA A 210 19.57 1.08 3.03
N ASP A 211 18.30 1.50 3.03
CA ASP A 211 17.70 2.22 1.90
C ASP A 211 18.46 3.53 1.62
N SER A 212 18.74 4.29 2.68
CA SER A 212 19.47 5.57 2.63
C SER A 212 20.90 5.41 2.11
N LEU A 213 21.64 4.41 2.58
CA LEU A 213 22.99 4.12 2.12
C LEU A 213 23.01 3.64 0.65
N GLY A 214 22.09 2.75 0.26
CA GLY A 214 21.96 2.30 -1.13
C GLY A 214 21.53 3.42 -2.09
N ALA A 215 20.76 4.39 -1.61
CA ALA A 215 20.49 5.63 -2.32
C ALA A 215 21.75 6.48 -2.52
N LEU A 216 22.48 6.77 -1.44
CA LEU A 216 23.69 7.61 -1.47
C LEU A 216 24.80 7.01 -2.34
N ALA A 217 24.98 5.69 -2.32
CA ALA A 217 26.00 5.01 -3.11
C ALA A 217 25.86 5.23 -4.64
N ARG A 218 24.67 5.63 -5.10
CA ARG A 218 24.38 5.92 -6.52
C ARG A 218 24.63 7.39 -6.90
N ILE A 219 24.97 8.24 -5.93
CA ILE A 219 25.12 9.69 -6.11
C ILE A 219 26.59 10.06 -5.96
N SER A 220 27.11 10.82 -6.92
CA SER A 220 28.49 11.31 -6.82
C SER A 220 28.63 12.33 -5.67
N PRO A 221 29.53 12.10 -4.69
CA PRO A 221 29.68 12.98 -3.53
C PRO A 221 30.30 14.34 -3.90
N THR A 222 31.05 14.42 -5.00
CA THR A 222 31.67 15.66 -5.49
C THR A 222 30.82 16.37 -6.55
N GLY A 223 29.79 15.70 -7.07
CA GLY A 223 28.86 16.28 -8.04
C GLY A 223 27.95 17.35 -7.43
N ARG A 224 27.32 18.15 -8.29
CA ARG A 224 26.36 19.19 -7.88
C ARG A 224 25.23 18.61 -7.01
N GLU A 225 24.77 17.40 -7.34
CA GLU A 225 23.74 16.71 -6.57
C GLU A 225 24.21 16.34 -5.15
N GLY A 226 25.42 15.79 -5.01
CA GLY A 226 26.00 15.50 -3.71
C GLY A 226 26.23 16.77 -2.87
N GLN A 227 26.60 17.88 -3.50
CA GLN A 227 26.68 19.18 -2.84
C GLN A 227 25.32 19.66 -2.31
N LEU A 228 24.26 19.57 -3.12
CA LEU A 228 22.91 19.93 -2.71
C LEU A 228 22.43 19.08 -1.52
N ILE A 229 22.66 17.76 -1.57
CA ILE A 229 22.31 16.85 -0.45
C ILE A 229 23.02 17.26 0.84
N ARG A 230 24.33 17.58 0.78
CA ARG A 230 25.07 18.03 1.97
C ARG A 230 24.50 19.34 2.54
N GLN A 231 24.26 20.33 1.68
CA GLN A 231 23.67 21.61 2.10
C GLN A 231 22.30 21.42 2.76
N THR A 232 21.44 20.57 2.19
CA THR A 232 20.14 20.27 2.77
C THR A 232 20.27 19.49 4.08
N ALA A 233 21.20 18.55 4.18
CA ALA A 233 21.42 17.80 5.41
C ALA A 233 21.94 18.70 6.55
N GLU A 234 22.81 19.68 6.23
CA GLU A 234 23.26 20.72 7.17
C GLU A 234 22.08 21.60 7.63
N ALA A 235 21.21 22.02 6.70
CA ALA A 235 20.02 22.79 7.05
C ALA A 235 19.05 22.01 7.97
N LEU A 236 18.82 20.73 7.68
CA LEU A 236 18.04 19.84 8.55
C LEU A 236 18.68 19.71 9.93
N ALA A 237 20.02 19.63 9.98
CA ALA A 237 20.73 19.52 11.24
C ALA A 237 20.57 20.75 12.13
N GLN A 238 20.55 21.94 11.53
CA GLN A 238 20.35 23.23 12.20
C GLN A 238 18.89 23.49 12.59
N SER A 239 17.92 22.95 11.85
CA SER A 239 16.49 23.14 12.10
C SER A 239 15.95 22.26 13.23
N GLY A 240 16.47 21.03 13.40
CA GLY A 240 15.98 20.14 14.45
C GLY A 240 16.44 20.57 15.86
N GLY A 241 15.60 20.33 16.86
CA GLY A 241 15.90 20.64 18.27
C GLY A 241 17.14 19.90 18.83
N PRO A 242 17.58 20.22 20.07
CA PRO A 242 18.84 19.73 20.64
C PRO A 242 18.93 18.18 20.76
N ALA A 243 17.80 17.48 20.74
CA ALA A 243 17.75 16.01 20.73
C ALA A 243 18.26 15.40 19.41
N GLY A 244 18.01 16.06 18.28
CA GLY A 244 18.40 15.59 16.95
C GLY A 244 19.88 15.80 16.64
N ALA A 245 20.48 16.85 17.20
CA ALA A 245 21.88 17.21 16.97
C ALA A 245 22.85 16.04 17.27
N LYS A 246 22.64 15.30 18.37
CA LYS A 246 23.51 14.16 18.77
C LYS A 246 23.44 12.97 17.82
N ARG A 247 22.26 12.65 17.27
CA ARG A 247 22.09 11.55 16.31
C ARG A 247 22.63 11.91 14.94
N ARG A 248 22.57 13.19 14.57
CA ARG A 248 23.09 13.72 13.31
C ARG A 248 24.63 13.78 13.28
N GLU A 249 25.29 14.07 14.40
CA GLU A 249 26.76 13.99 14.49
C GLU A 249 27.32 12.59 14.23
N GLN A 250 26.59 11.51 14.56
CA GLN A 250 27.05 10.14 14.34
C GLN A 250 27.12 9.74 12.86
N LEU A 251 26.40 10.45 11.98
CA LEU A 251 26.35 10.16 10.55
C LEU A 251 27.50 10.74 9.75
N PHE A 252 28.02 11.88 10.17
CA PHE A 252 29.06 12.61 9.45
C PHE A 252 30.47 12.31 9.96
N ARG A 253 30.61 11.46 10.99
CA ARG A 253 31.91 11.03 11.55
C ARG A 253 32.46 9.74 10.91
N ASN A 254 31.70 9.07 10.05
CA ASN A 254 32.14 7.89 9.28
C ASN A 254 32.10 8.19 7.78
#